data_AF-A0A9Q8ZBF4-F1
#
_entry.id   AF-A0A9Q8ZBF4-F1
#
_cell.length_a   1.000
_cell.length_b   1.000
_cell.length_c   1.000
_cell.angle_alpha   90.00
_cell.angle_beta   90.00
_cell.angle_gamma   90.00
#
_symmetry.space_group_name_H-M   'P 1'
#
loop_
_entity.id
_entity.type
_entity.pdbx_description
1 polymer ?
#
loop_
_entity_poly.entity_id
_entity_poly.type
_entity_poly.pdbx_seq_one_letter_code
_entity_poly.pdbx_strand_id
1 'polypeptide(L)'
;MFILLLLIHTLLTVSHALPTSPSSPSLTTLSSPLVPRDNTCPRNTLHTPTVPEWQWALSTYCARDTPITITPSSPLTFSYGLTAFDGKPIKWLFKVWIDRNVHPTLGHGEDTTPYTYQLSAQTCEERFKAMVTGDKGGDKVVCEYGGNKLFRGGSYREWLEKGYIGQVVWETRQVKGG
;
A
#
# COMPACT_ATOMS: atom_id res chain seq x y z
N MET A 1 -67.26 -2.27 -25.37
CA MET A 1 -66.22 -3.21 -25.81
C MET A 1 -66.20 -4.35 -24.81
N PHE A 2 -66.43 -5.57 -25.30
CA PHE A 2 -66.94 -6.72 -24.54
C PHE A 2 -65.91 -7.36 -23.59
N ILE A 3 -66.44 -7.80 -22.45
CA ILE A 3 -65.84 -8.65 -21.41
C ILE A 3 -65.68 -10.08 -21.95
N LEU A 4 -64.54 -10.73 -21.71
CA LEU A 4 -64.48 -12.20 -21.73
C LEU A 4 -63.65 -12.71 -20.54
N LEU A 5 -64.39 -13.26 -19.57
CA LEU A 5 -63.89 -14.14 -18.51
C LEU A 5 -63.47 -15.49 -19.12
N LEU A 6 -62.39 -16.08 -18.60
CA LEU A 6 -62.21 -17.53 -18.61
C LEU A 6 -61.61 -17.98 -17.26
N LEU A 7 -62.45 -18.65 -16.48
CA LEU A 7 -62.10 -19.42 -15.29
C LEU A 7 -61.25 -20.63 -15.68
N ILE A 8 -60.21 -20.93 -14.89
CA ILE A 8 -59.76 -22.30 -14.68
C ILE A 8 -59.47 -22.50 -13.20
N HIS A 9 -60.29 -23.35 -12.58
CA HIS A 9 -60.01 -24.00 -11.31
C HIS A 9 -58.95 -25.09 -11.54
N THR A 10 -58.02 -25.31 -10.60
CA THR A 10 -58.00 -26.54 -9.77
C THR A 10 -56.69 -26.78 -9.02
N LEU A 11 -56.89 -27.28 -7.78
CA LEU A 11 -56.12 -28.30 -7.05
C LEU A 11 -54.79 -27.88 -6.40
N LEU A 12 -54.92 -27.53 -5.12
CA LEU A 12 -53.92 -27.80 -4.09
C LEU A 12 -53.54 -29.30 -4.12
N THR A 13 -52.25 -29.58 -4.27
CA THR A 13 -51.62 -30.80 -3.77
C THR A 13 -50.45 -30.41 -2.88
N VAL A 14 -50.65 -30.57 -1.57
CA VAL A 14 -49.58 -30.46 -0.56
C VAL A 14 -48.86 -31.81 -0.53
N SER A 15 -47.74 -31.91 -1.23
CA SER A 15 -46.81 -33.03 -1.04
C SER A 15 -45.75 -32.63 -0.01
N HIS A 16 -45.86 -33.20 1.19
CA HIS A 16 -44.80 -33.21 2.18
C HIS A 16 -43.63 -34.04 1.64
N ALA A 17 -42.51 -33.39 1.30
CA ALA A 17 -41.23 -34.06 1.08
C ALA A 17 -40.37 -33.87 2.34
N LEU A 18 -39.96 -35.00 2.94
CA LEU A 18 -39.02 -35.06 4.06
C LEU A 18 -37.71 -34.31 3.72
N PRO A 19 -37.02 -33.74 4.73
CA PRO A 19 -35.69 -33.18 4.51
C PRO A 19 -34.72 -34.31 4.16
N THR A 20 -34.22 -34.29 2.93
CA THR A 20 -33.08 -35.11 2.49
C THR A 20 -31.86 -34.69 3.31
N SER A 21 -31.20 -35.67 3.94
CA SER A 21 -29.95 -35.49 4.68
C SER A 21 -28.94 -34.64 3.91
N PRO A 22 -28.13 -33.83 4.61
CA PRO A 22 -27.14 -32.97 3.97
C PRO A 22 -26.15 -33.83 3.18
N SER A 23 -26.07 -33.58 1.88
CA SER A 23 -24.97 -34.03 1.05
C SER A 23 -23.71 -33.39 1.62
N SER A 24 -22.75 -34.20 2.03
CA SER A 24 -21.42 -33.74 2.43
C SER A 24 -20.90 -32.74 1.40
N PRO A 25 -20.37 -31.58 1.81
CA PRO A 25 -19.70 -30.71 0.86
C PRO A 25 -18.53 -31.49 0.26
N SER A 26 -18.61 -31.78 -1.03
CA SER A 26 -17.41 -32.10 -1.80
C SER A 26 -16.49 -30.90 -1.63
N LEU A 27 -15.46 -31.07 -0.79
CA LEU A 27 -14.26 -30.26 -0.82
C LEU A 27 -13.63 -30.48 -2.19
N THR A 28 -14.11 -29.76 -3.20
CA THR A 28 -13.33 -29.47 -4.39
C THR A 28 -12.17 -28.63 -3.89
N THR A 29 -11.06 -29.28 -3.57
CA THR A 29 -9.75 -28.66 -3.44
C THR A 29 -9.47 -28.00 -4.78
N LEU A 30 -9.90 -26.75 -4.93
CA LEU A 30 -9.49 -25.87 -6.01
C LEU A 30 -8.02 -25.55 -5.73
N SER A 31 -7.15 -26.51 -6.03
CA SER A 31 -5.72 -26.28 -6.14
C SER A 31 -5.52 -25.53 -7.45
N SER A 32 -5.97 -24.27 -7.50
CA SER A 32 -5.48 -23.35 -8.51
C SER A 32 -3.98 -23.27 -8.29
N PRO A 33 -3.15 -23.66 -9.27
CA PRO A 33 -1.74 -23.36 -9.17
C PRO A 33 -1.61 -21.85 -8.94
N LEU A 34 -0.87 -21.46 -7.92
CA LEU A 34 -0.47 -20.07 -7.69
C LEU A 34 0.28 -19.63 -8.94
N VAL A 35 -0.43 -19.03 -9.90
CA VAL A 35 0.19 -18.43 -11.08
C VAL A 35 1.13 -17.34 -10.54
N PRO A 36 2.44 -17.42 -10.81
CA PRO A 36 3.36 -16.37 -10.40
C PRO A 36 2.81 -15.03 -10.87
N ARG A 37 2.65 -14.08 -9.95
CA ARG A 37 2.22 -12.73 -10.31
C ARG A 37 3.21 -12.19 -11.33
N ASP A 38 2.70 -11.80 -12.49
CA ASP A 38 3.52 -11.19 -13.53
C ASP A 38 4.01 -9.83 -13.00
N ASN A 39 5.26 -9.80 -12.51
CA ASN A 39 5.90 -8.59 -11.95
C ASN A 39 6.36 -7.62 -13.05
N THR A 40 5.96 -7.86 -14.30
CA THR A 40 6.29 -7.03 -15.45
C THR A 40 5.71 -5.63 -15.29
N CYS A 41 6.57 -4.63 -15.45
CA CYS A 41 6.19 -3.22 -15.39
C CYS A 41 5.13 -2.89 -16.47
N PRO A 42 4.03 -2.22 -16.11
CA PRO A 42 3.16 -1.59 -17.09
C PRO A 42 3.96 -0.62 -17.98
N ARG A 43 3.63 -0.51 -19.27
CA ARG A 43 4.39 0.35 -20.20
C ARG A 43 4.45 1.83 -19.79
N ASN A 44 3.49 2.29 -19.00
CA ASN A 44 3.45 3.66 -18.46
C ASN A 44 4.32 3.87 -17.22
N THR A 45 5.02 2.86 -16.71
CA THR A 45 5.94 2.97 -15.55
C THR A 45 7.41 3.02 -15.94
N LEU A 46 7.74 3.29 -17.22
CA LEU A 46 9.13 3.45 -17.65
C LEU A 46 9.75 4.78 -17.18
N HIS A 47 8.91 5.75 -16.83
CA HIS A 47 9.35 7.04 -16.31
C HIS A 47 9.51 7.03 -14.77
N THR A 48 10.22 6.02 -14.27
CA THR A 48 10.57 5.82 -12.85
C THR A 48 12.04 5.43 -12.74
N PRO A 49 12.71 5.67 -11.60
CA PRO A 49 14.13 5.30 -11.46
C PRO A 49 14.29 3.78 -11.40
N THR A 50 15.50 3.31 -11.70
CA THR A 50 15.89 1.95 -11.34
C THR A 50 16.09 1.85 -9.82
N VAL A 51 16.02 0.65 -9.26
CA VAL A 51 16.30 0.45 -7.83
C VAL A 51 17.70 0.97 -7.43
N PRO A 52 18.79 0.74 -8.19
CA PRO A 52 20.10 1.32 -7.88
C PRO A 52 20.12 2.86 -7.86
N GLU A 53 19.51 3.52 -8.84
CA GLU A 53 19.43 4.98 -8.89
C GLU A 53 18.67 5.55 -7.67
N TRP A 54 17.56 4.91 -7.31
CA TRP A 54 16.80 5.25 -6.11
C TRP A 54 17.58 5.00 -4.81
N GLN A 55 18.33 3.89 -4.73
CA GLN A 55 19.16 3.55 -3.56
C GLN A 55 20.28 4.58 -3.34
N TRP A 56 20.91 5.07 -4.39
CA TRP A 56 21.91 6.13 -4.29
C TRP A 56 21.31 7.41 -3.66
N ALA A 57 20.12 7.80 -4.10
CA ALA A 57 19.40 8.95 -3.55
C ALA A 57 18.98 8.73 -2.09
N LEU A 58 18.55 7.52 -1.75
CA LEU A 58 18.20 7.13 -0.40
C LEU A 58 19.39 7.27 0.57
N SER A 59 20.56 6.74 0.21
CA SER A 59 21.74 6.87 1.06
C SER A 59 22.15 8.32 1.25
N THR A 60 22.03 9.15 0.21
CA THR A 60 22.27 10.60 0.31
C THR A 60 21.25 11.29 1.24
N TYR A 61 19.98 10.91 1.17
CA TYR A 61 18.91 11.40 2.05
C TYR A 61 19.15 11.06 3.51
N CYS A 62 19.44 9.80 3.80
CA CYS A 62 19.65 9.35 5.17
C CYS A 62 20.96 9.91 5.75
N ALA A 63 22.01 10.12 4.96
CA ALA A 63 23.28 10.65 5.45
C ALA A 63 23.24 12.16 5.78
N ARG A 64 22.37 12.94 5.13
CA ARG A 64 22.43 14.41 5.23
C ARG A 64 21.98 14.95 6.58
N ASP A 65 20.78 14.56 7.01
CA ASP A 65 20.09 15.18 8.14
C ASP A 65 19.77 14.18 9.26
N THR A 66 20.50 13.07 9.36
CA THR A 66 20.35 12.14 10.49
C THR A 66 21.67 12.04 11.29
N PRO A 67 21.63 11.81 12.61
CA PRO A 67 20.43 11.59 13.43
C PRO A 67 19.58 12.86 13.63
N ILE A 68 18.25 12.71 13.67
CA ILE A 68 17.30 13.80 13.88
C ILE A 68 16.06 13.33 14.64
N THR A 69 15.46 14.24 15.41
CA THR A 69 14.14 14.03 16.01
C THR A 69 13.04 14.55 15.09
N ILE A 70 12.17 13.66 14.62
CA ILE A 70 11.00 14.01 13.84
C ILE A 70 9.86 14.36 14.79
N THR A 71 9.15 15.45 14.48
CA THR A 71 7.91 15.86 15.16
C THR A 71 6.80 16.06 14.12
N PRO A 72 5.52 16.09 14.51
CA PRO A 72 4.42 16.36 13.58
C PRO A 72 4.57 17.66 12.79
N SER A 73 5.19 18.68 13.39
CA SER A 73 5.43 19.99 12.76
C SER A 73 6.76 20.08 12.00
N SER A 74 7.67 19.12 12.17
CA SER A 74 9.00 19.12 11.56
C SER A 74 9.28 17.77 10.90
N PRO A 75 8.68 17.51 9.71
CA PRO A 75 8.96 16.31 8.95
C PRO A 75 10.33 16.39 8.28
N LEU A 76 11.05 15.26 8.19
CA LEU A 76 12.23 15.18 7.35
C LEU A 76 11.75 14.98 5.90
N THR A 77 12.05 15.94 5.03
CA THR A 77 11.57 15.93 3.64
C THR A 77 12.65 16.45 2.72
N PHE A 78 12.93 15.72 1.64
CA PHE A 78 13.78 16.25 0.58
C PHE A 78 13.48 15.68 -0.79
N SER A 79 13.80 16.45 -1.83
CA SER A 79 13.67 16.01 -3.21
C SER A 79 15.01 15.98 -3.93
N TYR A 80 15.26 14.92 -4.70
CA TYR A 80 16.44 14.73 -5.52
C TYR A 80 16.06 14.74 -7.01
N GLY A 81 16.96 15.23 -7.86
CA GLY A 81 16.89 14.97 -9.30
C GLY A 81 17.54 13.63 -9.58
N LEU A 82 16.79 12.70 -10.18
CA LEU A 82 17.27 11.37 -10.59
C LEU A 82 17.09 11.19 -12.09
N THR A 83 17.70 10.13 -12.63
CA THR A 83 17.46 9.70 -14.01
C THR A 83 16.46 8.53 -14.02
N ALA A 84 15.35 8.70 -14.73
CA ALA A 84 14.41 7.61 -14.97
C ALA A 84 14.99 6.56 -15.93
N PHE A 85 14.38 5.37 -15.95
CA PHE A 85 14.78 4.29 -16.85
C PHE A 85 14.68 4.69 -18.34
N ASP A 86 13.76 5.57 -18.72
CA ASP A 86 13.67 6.14 -20.07
C ASP A 86 14.71 7.23 -20.38
N GLY A 87 15.68 7.44 -19.48
CA GLY A 87 16.79 8.38 -19.62
C GLY A 87 16.44 9.84 -19.32
N LYS A 88 15.19 10.13 -18.93
CA LYS A 88 14.73 11.49 -18.65
C LYS A 88 14.92 11.86 -17.18
N PRO A 89 15.16 13.15 -16.87
CA PRO A 89 15.23 13.59 -15.49
C PRO A 89 13.87 13.46 -14.82
N ILE A 90 13.90 13.10 -13.53
CA ILE A 90 12.73 13.05 -12.66
C ILE A 90 13.06 13.69 -11.31
N LYS A 91 12.06 14.32 -10.69
CA LYS A 91 12.18 14.79 -9.31
C LYS A 91 11.56 13.75 -8.37
N TRP A 92 12.35 13.30 -7.40
CA TRP A 92 11.99 12.22 -6.49
C TRP A 92 12.03 12.66 -5.04
N LEU A 93 10.95 12.43 -4.30
CA LEU A 93 10.76 12.83 -2.91
C LEU A 93 11.11 11.67 -1.98
N PHE A 94 11.76 11.99 -0.86
CA PHE A 94 11.80 11.18 0.36
C PHE A 94 11.20 11.98 1.49
N LYS A 95 10.35 11.34 2.29
CA LYS A 95 9.66 11.99 3.40
C LYS A 95 9.46 11.02 4.57
N VAL A 96 9.76 11.50 5.77
CA VAL A 96 9.42 10.85 7.05
C VAL A 96 8.69 11.85 7.92
N TRP A 97 7.50 11.50 8.39
CA TRP A 97 6.69 12.37 9.26
C TRP A 97 5.82 11.56 10.22
N ILE A 98 5.25 12.26 11.20
CA ILE A 98 4.29 11.67 12.14
C ILE A 98 2.88 12.09 11.73
N ASP A 99 2.02 11.11 11.47
CA ASP A 99 0.58 11.31 11.30
C ASP A 99 -0.12 11.14 12.65
N ARG A 100 -0.82 12.20 13.08
CA ARG A 100 -1.61 12.24 14.32
C ARG A 100 -3.09 11.94 14.10
N ASN A 101 -3.55 11.86 12.85
CA ASN A 101 -4.98 11.78 12.53
C ASN A 101 -5.54 10.36 12.56
N VAL A 102 -4.88 9.41 13.24
CA VAL A 102 -5.39 8.06 13.34
C VAL A 102 -6.59 8.12 14.29
N HIS A 103 -7.81 8.04 13.76
CA HIS A 103 -9.02 8.21 14.57
C HIS A 103 -9.00 7.27 15.78
N PRO A 104 -8.99 7.78 17.02
CA PRO A 104 -9.42 6.98 18.13
C PRO A 104 -10.91 6.72 17.92
N THR A 105 -11.33 5.46 17.95
CA THR A 105 -12.73 5.03 18.03
C THR A 105 -13.43 5.50 19.32
N LEU A 106 -12.84 6.43 20.07
CA LEU A 106 -13.28 6.88 21.38
C LEU A 106 -13.23 8.41 21.39
N GLY A 107 -14.41 9.04 21.45
CA GLY A 107 -14.61 10.48 21.36
C GLY A 107 -14.05 11.27 22.54
N HIS A 108 -12.73 11.43 22.59
CA HIS A 108 -12.06 12.22 23.60
C HIS A 108 -11.05 13.17 22.99
N GLY A 109 -11.34 14.47 23.09
CA GLY A 109 -10.37 15.56 23.25
C GLY A 109 -9.38 15.81 22.10
N GLU A 110 -8.81 17.01 22.08
CA GLU A 110 -7.63 17.31 21.29
C GLU A 110 -6.45 16.50 21.88
N ASP A 111 -5.86 15.60 21.08
CA ASP A 111 -4.68 14.84 21.51
C ASP A 111 -3.46 15.78 21.59
N THR A 112 -3.11 16.18 22.81
CA THR A 112 -1.98 17.06 23.10
C THR A 112 -0.67 16.30 23.30
N THR A 113 -0.63 14.98 23.05
CA THR A 113 0.57 14.17 23.28
C THR A 113 1.70 14.63 22.37
N PRO A 114 2.88 14.98 22.90
CA PRO A 114 4.03 15.32 22.08
C PRO A 114 4.61 14.04 21.46
N TYR A 115 4.24 13.77 20.22
CA TYR A 115 4.82 12.67 19.45
C TYR A 115 6.20 13.05 18.92
N THR A 116 7.20 12.21 19.21
CA THR A 116 8.55 12.37 18.67
C THR A 116 9.09 11.04 18.17
N TYR A 117 9.90 11.06 17.13
CA TYR A 117 10.58 9.87 16.61
C TYR A 117 12.06 10.14 16.37
N GLN A 118 12.92 9.36 17.02
CA GLN A 118 14.36 9.46 16.80
C GLN A 118 14.74 8.66 15.56
N LEU A 119 15.21 9.35 14.52
CA LEU A 119 15.60 8.77 13.25
C LEU A 119 17.12 8.77 13.13
N SER A 120 17.72 7.58 13.09
CA SER A 120 19.14 7.39 12.77
C SER A 120 19.35 7.16 11.26
N ALA A 121 20.57 7.34 10.77
CA ALA A 121 20.94 7.02 9.38
C ALA A 121 20.63 5.56 9.02
N GLN A 122 21.02 4.66 9.92
CA GLN A 122 20.81 3.22 9.75
C GLN A 122 19.32 2.89 9.67
N THR A 123 18.53 3.36 10.65
CA THR A 123 17.08 3.11 10.66
C THR A 123 16.41 3.75 9.45
N CYS A 124 16.85 4.94 9.02
CA CYS A 124 16.35 5.59 7.81
C CYS A 124 16.53 4.68 6.58
N GLU A 125 17.75 4.18 6.34
CA GLU A 125 18.01 3.33 5.18
C GLU A 125 17.27 2.00 5.26
N GLU A 126 17.31 1.32 6.41
CA GLU A 126 16.68 0.01 6.61
C GLU A 126 15.17 0.06 6.31
N ARG A 127 14.51 1.12 6.78
CA ARG A 127 13.07 1.31 6.66
C ARG A 127 12.64 1.58 5.21
N PHE A 128 13.37 2.43 4.49
CA PHE A 128 13.12 2.60 3.06
C PHE A 128 13.48 1.35 2.25
N LYS A 129 14.61 0.69 2.53
CA LYS A 129 15.02 -0.55 1.86
C LYS A 129 13.99 -1.67 2.05
N ALA A 130 13.33 -1.74 3.21
CA ALA A 130 12.25 -2.68 3.49
C ALA A 130 11.03 -2.50 2.57
N MET A 131 10.86 -1.35 1.90
CA MET A 131 9.84 -1.20 0.85
C MET A 131 10.17 -2.05 -0.37
N VAL A 132 11.45 -2.24 -0.70
CA VAL A 132 11.92 -2.99 -1.87
C VAL A 132 12.10 -4.47 -1.54
N THR A 133 12.59 -4.78 -0.34
CA THR A 133 12.99 -6.14 0.05
C THR A 133 11.96 -6.88 0.90
N GLY A 134 10.92 -6.22 1.40
CA GLY A 134 9.97 -6.81 2.34
C GLY A 134 8.51 -6.44 2.06
N ASP A 135 7.62 -6.94 2.92
CA ASP A 135 6.16 -6.82 2.79
C ASP A 135 5.61 -5.42 3.07
N LYS A 136 6.48 -4.43 3.31
CA LYS A 136 6.09 -3.08 3.76
C LYS A 136 5.61 -2.19 2.61
N GLY A 137 6.21 -2.34 1.43
CA GLY A 137 5.77 -1.61 0.24
C GLY A 137 4.57 -2.25 -0.47
N GLY A 138 4.35 -3.55 -0.22
CA GLY A 138 3.45 -4.38 -1.02
C GLY A 138 3.94 -4.59 -2.45
N ASP A 139 3.27 -5.46 -3.19
CA ASP A 139 3.70 -5.98 -4.51
C ASP A 139 3.72 -4.94 -5.66
N LYS A 140 3.57 -3.65 -5.36
CA LYS A 140 3.40 -2.59 -6.38
C LYS A 140 4.53 -1.55 -6.39
N VAL A 141 5.45 -1.61 -5.44
CA VAL A 141 6.57 -0.66 -5.30
C VAL A 141 7.73 -0.92 -6.24
N VAL A 142 7.90 -2.18 -6.66
CA VAL A 142 8.92 -2.59 -7.63
C VAL A 142 8.23 -3.37 -8.74
N CYS A 143 8.71 -3.19 -9.96
CA CYS A 143 8.37 -4.04 -11.10
C CYS A 143 9.62 -4.30 -11.94
N GLU A 144 9.55 -5.28 -12.83
CA GLU A 144 10.66 -5.66 -13.70
C GLU A 144 10.39 -5.28 -15.16
N TYR A 145 11.39 -4.69 -15.84
CA TYR A 145 11.34 -4.38 -17.26
C TYR A 145 12.72 -4.53 -17.89
N GLY A 146 12.83 -5.35 -18.94
CA GLY A 146 14.11 -5.55 -19.64
C GLY A 146 15.26 -5.97 -18.71
N GLY A 147 14.99 -6.84 -17.75
CA GLY A 147 15.97 -7.31 -16.75
C GLY A 147 16.30 -6.30 -15.64
N ASN A 148 15.67 -5.13 -15.62
CA ASN A 148 15.88 -4.10 -14.62
C ASN A 148 14.72 -4.04 -13.61
N LYS A 149 15.03 -3.83 -12.33
CA LYS A 149 14.04 -3.52 -11.30
C LYS A 149 13.80 -2.02 -11.27
N LEU A 150 12.57 -1.61 -11.52
CA LEU A 150 12.12 -0.22 -11.50
C LEU A 150 11.38 0.07 -10.20
N PHE A 151 11.70 1.19 -9.56
CA PHE A 151 11.09 1.58 -8.29
C PHE A 151 9.98 2.61 -8.52
N ARG A 152 8.75 2.24 -8.20
CA ARG A 152 7.53 3.01 -8.48
C ARG A 152 7.15 3.99 -7.37
N GLY A 153 7.88 3.96 -6.26
CA GLY A 153 7.51 4.69 -5.05
C GLY A 153 6.42 3.98 -4.26
N GLY A 154 6.21 4.46 -3.05
CA GLY A 154 5.26 3.89 -2.12
C GLY A 154 5.27 4.63 -0.79
N SER A 155 4.36 4.21 0.08
CA SER A 155 4.35 4.67 1.46
C SER A 155 3.89 3.56 2.39
N TYR A 156 4.43 3.52 3.59
CA TYR A 156 3.90 2.67 4.65
C TYR A 156 3.94 3.38 5.99
N ARG A 157 3.20 2.80 6.94
CA ARG A 157 2.96 3.37 8.27
C ARG A 157 3.39 2.37 9.34
N GLU A 158 4.00 2.88 10.40
CA GLU A 158 4.35 2.11 11.60
C GLU A 158 3.90 2.89 12.84
N TRP A 159 3.33 2.20 13.81
CA TRP A 159 2.97 2.81 15.09
C TRP A 159 4.23 3.26 15.83
N LEU A 160 4.20 4.46 16.40
CA LEU A 160 5.31 4.99 17.20
C LEU A 160 5.63 4.07 18.38
N GLU A 161 4.59 3.58 19.06
CA GLU A 161 4.67 2.61 20.15
C GLU A 161 3.30 1.95 20.33
N LYS A 162 3.24 0.76 20.93
CA LYS A 162 1.98 0.05 21.21
C LYS A 162 1.12 0.90 22.16
N GLY A 163 -0.06 1.32 21.70
CA GLY A 163 -1.01 2.10 22.49
C GLY A 163 -1.02 3.61 22.19
N TYR A 164 -0.11 4.09 21.36
CA TYR A 164 -0.11 5.48 20.89
C TYR A 164 -0.95 5.65 19.63
N ILE A 165 -1.58 6.82 19.47
CA ILE A 165 -2.42 7.15 18.32
C ILE A 165 -1.56 7.59 17.12
N GLY A 166 -0.34 8.07 17.36
CA GLY A 166 0.57 8.52 16.31
C GLY A 166 1.27 7.40 15.52
N GLN A 167 1.37 7.60 14.20
CA GLN A 167 2.11 6.72 13.29
C GLN A 167 3.26 7.46 12.62
N VAL A 168 4.42 6.82 12.51
CA VAL A 168 5.48 7.24 11.60
C VAL A 168 5.10 6.80 10.20
N VAL A 169 5.15 7.73 9.26
CA VAL A 169 4.89 7.48 7.85
C VAL A 169 6.17 7.67 7.06
N TRP A 170 6.45 6.68 6.23
CA TRP A 170 7.58 6.64 5.32
C TRP A 170 7.03 6.75 3.91
N GLU A 171 7.43 7.77 3.15
CA GLU A 171 6.96 7.98 1.77
C GLU A 171 8.13 8.27 0.85
N THR A 172 8.07 7.67 -0.33
CA THR A 172 9.00 7.98 -1.42
C THR A 172 8.26 7.89 -2.74
N ARG A 173 8.36 8.92 -3.57
CA ARG A 173 7.58 9.01 -4.82
C ARG A 173 8.15 10.02 -5.79
N GLN A 174 7.69 9.94 -7.03
CA GLN A 174 7.87 11.02 -7.99
C GLN A 174 7.06 12.27 -7.58
N VAL A 175 7.65 13.44 -7.79
CA VAL A 175 6.97 14.74 -7.68
C VAL A 175 6.39 15.09 -9.05
N LYS A 176 5.10 15.45 -9.10
CA LYS A 176 4.46 15.92 -10.34
C LYS A 176 4.86 17.38 -10.62
N GLY A 177 5.21 17.69 -11.87
CA GLY A 177 5.39 19.07 -12.36
C GLY A 177 6.72 19.73 -11.93
N GLY A 178 7.84 19.18 -12.38
CA GLY A 178 9.16 19.83 -12.29
C GLY A 178 9.45 20.62 -13.55
#